data_AF-A0AA88GXN3-F1
#
_entry.id   AF-A0AA88GXN3-F1
#
_cell.length_a   1.000
_cell.length_b   1.000
_cell.length_c   1.000
_cell.angle_alpha   90.00
_cell.angle_beta   90.00
_cell.angle_gamma   90.00
#
_symmetry.space_group_name_H-M   'P 1'
#
loop_
_entity.id
_entity.type
_entity.pdbx_description
1 polymer ?
#
loop_
_entity_poly.entity_id
_entity_poly.type
_entity_poly.pdbx_seq_one_letter_code
_entity_poly.pdbx_strand_id
1 'polypeptide(L)'
;MGSAIQLLFVKGMNQRFRHYYGLKNKNCTDIMCVFDTITDLNITINYALTLPERDGWLYDNGKPQMVCSVMYMNLLQAAGIFGNLTGQFESAEFTPKDVYQLDIWDKNWQRPNQCNANNDNYMFCQVAGPWYWPINDFSSIKPYPRMNERCGAEPMDYKRQPDYC
;
A
#
# COMPACT_ATOMS: atom_id res chain seq x y z
N MET A 1 19.22 -6.11 14.78
CA MET A 1 18.34 -5.72 13.65
C MET A 1 18.01 -6.99 12.90
N GLY A 2 16.73 -7.37 12.83
CA GLY A 2 16.32 -8.52 12.00
C GLY A 2 16.51 -8.20 10.51
N SER A 3 16.66 -9.21 9.68
CA SER A 3 16.72 -9.03 8.22
C SER A 3 15.40 -8.42 7.71
N ALA A 4 15.42 -7.77 6.54
CA ALA A 4 14.20 -7.28 5.88
C ALA A 4 13.16 -8.40 5.71
N ILE A 5 13.62 -9.63 5.47
CA ILE A 5 12.80 -10.85 5.40
C ILE A 5 12.09 -11.12 6.74
N GLN A 6 12.81 -11.05 7.86
CA GLN A 6 12.18 -11.22 9.18
C GLN A 6 11.18 -10.11 9.48
N LEU A 7 11.52 -8.87 9.13
CA LEU A 7 10.70 -7.71 9.51
C LEU A 7 9.43 -7.58 8.68
N LEU A 8 9.52 -7.75 7.36
CA LEU A 8 8.42 -7.51 6.43
C LEU A 8 7.59 -8.77 6.20
N PHE A 9 8.22 -9.91 5.93
CA PHE A 9 7.50 -11.12 5.56
C PHE A 9 7.02 -11.89 6.79
N VAL A 10 7.94 -12.35 7.65
CA VAL A 10 7.57 -13.26 8.76
C VAL A 10 6.61 -12.59 9.74
N LYS A 11 6.88 -11.33 10.14
CA LYS A 11 5.99 -10.60 11.05
C LYS A 11 4.64 -10.29 10.43
N GLY A 12 4.60 -9.87 9.16
CA GLY A 12 3.35 -9.63 8.45
C GLY A 12 2.48 -10.88 8.35
N MET A 13 3.11 -12.05 8.16
CA MET A 13 2.42 -13.35 8.15
C MET A 13 1.89 -13.74 9.53
N ASN A 14 2.69 -13.55 10.59
CA ASN A 14 2.21 -13.78 11.96
C ASN A 14 0.98 -12.93 12.31
N GLN A 15 0.93 -11.67 11.86
CA GLN A 15 -0.27 -10.84 12.05
C GLN A 15 -1.48 -11.40 11.30
N ARG A 16 -1.30 -11.80 10.04
CA ARG A 16 -2.36 -12.43 9.23
C ARG A 16 -2.89 -13.70 9.90
N PHE A 17 -2.00 -14.59 10.36
CA PHE A 17 -2.39 -15.80 11.10
C PHE A 17 -3.15 -15.50 12.39
N ARG A 18 -2.71 -14.48 13.14
CA ARG A 18 -3.35 -14.05 14.38
C ARG A 18 -4.75 -13.49 14.13
N HIS A 19 -4.91 -12.61 13.14
CA HIS A 19 -6.12 -11.84 12.92
C HIS A 19 -7.16 -12.56 12.05
N TYR A 20 -6.73 -13.28 11.01
CA TYR A 20 -7.66 -13.99 10.11
C TYR A 20 -7.98 -15.41 10.57
N TYR A 21 -7.02 -16.10 11.20
CA TYR A 21 -7.17 -17.52 11.59
C TYR A 21 -7.20 -17.74 13.10
N GLY A 22 -7.09 -16.68 13.92
CA GLY A 22 -7.16 -16.77 15.37
C GLY A 22 -5.97 -17.45 16.03
N LEU A 23 -4.85 -17.65 15.32
CA LEU A 23 -3.66 -18.34 15.81
C LEU A 23 -2.81 -17.46 16.73
N LYS A 24 -3.37 -17.01 17.85
CA LYS A 24 -2.72 -16.06 18.78
C LYS A 24 -1.40 -16.56 19.39
N ASN A 25 -1.27 -17.88 19.57
CA ASN A 25 -0.11 -18.51 20.19
C ASN A 25 0.98 -18.90 19.17
N LYS A 26 0.68 -18.81 17.86
CA LYS A 26 1.65 -19.14 16.81
C LYS A 26 2.48 -17.89 16.53
N ASN A 27 3.79 -18.01 16.72
CA ASN A 27 4.74 -16.93 16.44
C ASN A 27 5.93 -17.52 15.68
N CYS A 28 5.88 -17.45 14.35
CA CYS A 28 6.97 -17.93 13.51
C CYS A 28 8.17 -17.00 13.57
N THR A 29 9.37 -17.58 13.62
CA THR A 29 10.66 -16.88 13.65
C THR A 29 11.41 -16.92 12.33
N ASP A 30 11.03 -17.86 11.46
CA ASP A 30 11.64 -18.15 10.18
C ASP A 30 10.58 -18.48 9.13
N ILE A 31 11.03 -18.56 7.88
CA ILE A 31 10.18 -18.80 6.71
C ILE A 31 9.57 -20.21 6.72
N MET A 32 10.30 -21.22 7.21
CA MET A 32 9.83 -22.61 7.18
C MET A 32 8.61 -22.78 8.08
N CYS A 33 8.64 -22.20 9.28
CA CYS A 33 7.47 -22.16 10.15
C CYS A 33 6.24 -21.53 9.48
N VAL A 34 6.44 -20.47 8.68
CA VAL A 34 5.35 -19.81 7.95
C VAL A 34 4.74 -20.78 6.92
N PHE A 35 5.57 -21.48 6.15
CA PHE A 35 5.10 -22.46 5.17
C PHE A 35 4.40 -23.65 5.83
N ASP A 36 4.95 -24.20 6.92
CA ASP A 36 4.30 -25.28 7.67
C ASP A 36 2.92 -24.84 8.18
N THR A 37 2.81 -23.61 8.69
CA THR A 37 1.53 -23.05 9.15
C THR A 37 0.52 -22.89 8.00
N ILE A 38 0.98 -22.46 6.83
CA ILE A 38 0.16 -22.35 5.62
C ILE A 38 -0.36 -23.72 5.19
N THR A 39 0.51 -24.74 5.23
CA THR A 39 0.15 -26.13 4.93
C THR A 39 -0.86 -26.67 5.95
N ASP A 40 -0.66 -26.43 7.25
CA ASP A 40 -1.60 -26.82 8.31
C ASP A 40 -2.99 -26.16 8.13
N LEU A 41 -3.02 -24.91 7.65
CA LEU A 41 -4.25 -24.17 7.35
C LEU A 41 -4.88 -24.56 6.00
N ASN A 42 -4.23 -25.42 5.21
CA ASN A 42 -4.65 -25.83 3.87
C ASN A 42 -4.93 -24.64 2.94
N ILE A 43 -4.07 -23.62 2.98
CA ILE A 43 -4.12 -22.45 2.09
C ILE A 43 -2.86 -22.37 1.24
N THR A 44 -2.88 -21.54 0.20
CA THR A 44 -1.69 -21.27 -0.62
C THR A 44 -0.95 -20.03 -0.08
N ILE A 45 0.37 -19.96 -0.32
CA ILE A 45 1.15 -18.75 0.00
C ILE A 45 0.62 -17.53 -0.74
N ASN A 46 0.21 -17.69 -2.01
CA ASN A 46 -0.37 -16.60 -2.79
C ASN A 46 -1.64 -16.07 -2.12
N TYR A 47 -2.54 -16.97 -1.69
CA TYR A 47 -3.74 -16.55 -0.97
C TYR A 47 -3.39 -15.82 0.34
N ALA A 48 -2.46 -16.36 1.13
CA ALA A 48 -2.07 -15.73 2.38
C ALA A 48 -1.46 -14.33 2.18
N LEU A 49 -0.72 -14.10 1.10
CA LEU A 49 -0.17 -12.79 0.72
C LEU A 49 -1.25 -11.81 0.25
N THR A 50 -2.38 -12.29 -0.29
CA THR A 50 -3.51 -11.43 -0.68
C THR A 50 -4.41 -11.00 0.49
N LEU A 51 -4.18 -11.51 1.71
CA LEU A 51 -4.94 -11.09 2.87
C LEU A 51 -4.60 -9.64 3.23
N PRO A 52 -5.58 -8.73 3.22
CA PRO A 52 -5.32 -7.32 3.50
C PRO A 52 -4.74 -7.10 4.89
N GLU A 53 -3.74 -6.24 4.97
CA GLU A 53 -3.23 -5.73 6.23
C GLU A 53 -4.13 -4.60 6.72
N ARG A 54 -4.44 -4.58 8.02
CA ARG A 54 -5.33 -3.56 8.59
C ARG A 54 -4.52 -2.47 9.28
N ASP A 55 -4.88 -1.21 9.06
CA ASP A 55 -4.17 -0.04 9.60
C ASP A 55 -4.10 -0.05 11.14
N GLY A 56 -5.07 -0.69 11.80
CA GLY A 56 -5.12 -0.83 13.26
C GLY A 56 -4.18 -1.88 13.85
N TRP A 57 -3.46 -2.65 13.04
CA TRP A 57 -2.56 -3.70 13.55
C TRP A 57 -1.31 -3.11 14.19
N LEU A 58 -1.03 -3.55 15.42
CA LEU A 58 0.15 -3.15 16.18
C LEU A 58 1.17 -4.29 16.19
N TYR A 59 2.43 -3.94 15.91
CA TYR A 59 3.55 -4.86 15.96
C TYR A 59 4.27 -4.80 17.32
N ASP A 60 5.39 -5.51 17.49
CA ASP A 60 6.06 -5.75 18.79
C ASP A 60 6.38 -4.50 19.62
N ASN A 61 6.48 -3.33 18.99
CA ASN A 61 6.74 -2.05 19.65
C ASN A 61 5.45 -1.30 20.06
N GLY A 62 4.28 -1.94 19.93
CA GLY A 62 2.98 -1.31 20.15
C GLY A 62 2.64 -0.22 19.12
N LYS A 63 3.36 -0.18 17.98
CA LYS A 63 3.17 0.82 16.92
C LYS A 63 2.83 0.13 15.60
N PRO A 64 2.09 0.81 14.71
CA PRO A 64 1.92 0.35 13.34
C PRO A 64 3.27 0.36 12.61
N GLN A 65 3.44 -0.54 11.66
CA GLN A 65 4.56 -0.53 10.72
C GLN A 65 4.07 0.13 9.44
N MET A 66 4.72 1.21 9.01
CA MET A 66 4.29 2.00 7.86
C MET A 66 5.44 2.15 6.88
N VAL A 67 5.22 1.74 5.63
CA VAL A 67 6.05 2.18 4.50
C VAL A 67 5.61 3.56 4.03
N CYS A 68 6.36 4.17 3.10
CA CYS A 68 6.16 5.57 2.70
C CYS A 68 4.73 5.87 2.20
N SER A 69 4.14 5.00 1.37
CA SER A 69 2.77 5.16 0.88
C SER A 69 1.73 5.04 2.00
N VAL A 70 1.92 4.08 2.91
CA VAL A 70 1.03 3.84 4.05
C VAL A 70 1.02 5.05 4.99
N MET A 71 2.20 5.59 5.30
CA MET A 71 2.34 6.81 6.09
C MET A 71 1.61 7.98 5.43
N TYR A 72 1.80 8.15 4.13
CA TYR A 72 1.20 9.25 3.38
C TYR A 72 -0.33 9.12 3.28
N MET A 73 -0.85 7.92 3.05
CA MET A 73 -2.28 7.64 3.04
C MET A 73 -2.92 7.88 4.41
N ASN A 74 -2.28 7.44 5.50
CA ASN A 74 -2.74 7.74 6.85
C ASN A 74 -2.82 9.25 7.12
N LEU A 75 -1.86 10.04 6.62
CA LEU A 75 -1.89 11.50 6.71
C LEU A 75 -3.09 12.08 5.95
N LEU A 76 -3.34 11.64 4.71
CA LEU A 76 -4.49 12.09 3.92
C LEU A 76 -5.83 11.74 4.58
N GLN A 77 -5.94 10.53 5.16
CA GLN A 77 -7.11 10.12 5.94
C GLN A 77 -7.31 11.01 7.16
N ALA A 78 -6.24 11.26 7.94
CA ALA A 78 -6.30 12.12 9.12
C ALA A 78 -6.63 13.59 8.78
N ALA A 79 -6.21 14.05 7.60
CA ALA A 79 -6.55 15.39 7.08
C ALA A 79 -8.02 15.49 6.61
N GLY A 80 -8.76 14.39 6.53
CA GLY A 80 -10.16 14.38 6.12
C GLY A 80 -10.38 14.54 4.61
N ILE A 81 -9.33 14.34 3.79
CA ILE A 81 -9.39 14.50 2.33
C ILE A 81 -10.48 13.63 1.68
N PHE A 82 -10.73 12.44 2.25
CA PHE A 82 -11.67 11.47 1.71
C PHE A 82 -13.12 11.65 2.21
N GLY A 83 -13.39 12.64 3.07
CA GLY A 83 -14.74 12.95 3.55
C GLY A 83 -15.43 11.73 4.19
N ASN A 84 -16.55 11.30 3.58
CA ASN A 84 -17.34 10.15 4.05
C ASN A 84 -16.65 8.79 3.82
N LEU A 85 -15.61 8.73 2.98
CA LEU A 85 -14.83 7.52 2.72
C LEU A 85 -13.68 7.34 3.74
N THR A 86 -13.40 8.33 4.60
CA THR A 86 -12.39 8.19 5.65
C THR A 86 -12.70 6.98 6.55
N GLY A 87 -11.70 6.11 6.76
CA GLY A 87 -11.88 4.85 7.50
C GLY A 87 -12.52 3.71 6.69
N GLN A 88 -12.76 3.90 5.38
CA GLN A 88 -13.19 2.83 4.47
C GLN A 88 -12.05 2.28 3.61
N PHE A 89 -10.81 2.61 3.96
CA PHE A 89 -9.60 2.16 3.26
C PHE A 89 -8.61 1.61 4.26
N GLU A 90 -7.88 0.60 3.84
CA GLU A 90 -6.66 0.16 4.52
C GLU A 90 -5.47 0.80 3.82
N SER A 91 -4.82 1.76 4.47
CA SER A 91 -3.65 2.47 3.93
C SER A 91 -2.52 1.52 3.59
N ALA A 92 -2.40 0.39 4.31
CA ALA A 92 -1.47 -0.69 4.04
C ALA A 92 -1.58 -1.28 2.62
N GLU A 93 -2.74 -1.17 1.98
CA GLU A 93 -3.03 -1.70 0.64
C GLU A 93 -2.72 -0.69 -0.49
N PHE A 94 -2.06 0.43 -0.18
CA PHE A 94 -1.69 1.44 -1.17
C PHE A 94 -0.20 1.40 -1.48
N THR A 95 0.11 1.34 -2.77
CA THR A 95 1.45 1.58 -3.30
C THR A 95 1.65 3.06 -3.63
N PRO A 96 2.90 3.53 -3.82
CA PRO A 96 3.14 4.88 -4.33
C PRO A 96 2.41 5.18 -5.65
N LYS A 97 2.18 4.14 -6.48
CA LYS A 97 1.40 4.26 -7.72
C LYS A 97 -0.04 4.62 -7.45
N ASP A 98 -0.69 3.90 -6.54
CA ASP A 98 -2.09 4.14 -6.20
C ASP A 98 -2.30 5.55 -5.66
N VAL A 99 -1.37 6.05 -4.84
CA VAL A 99 -1.45 7.38 -4.22
C VAL A 99 -1.50 8.50 -5.25
N TYR A 100 -0.61 8.50 -6.25
CA TYR A 100 -0.63 9.57 -7.27
C TYR A 100 -1.80 9.42 -8.25
N GLN A 101 -2.35 8.21 -8.39
CA GLN A 101 -3.50 7.95 -9.27
C GLN A 101 -4.83 8.41 -8.63
N LEU A 102 -4.91 8.57 -7.31
CA LEU A 102 -6.12 9.04 -6.64
C LEU A 102 -6.57 10.39 -7.17
N ASP A 103 -7.85 10.50 -7.56
CA ASP A 103 -8.45 11.73 -8.06
C ASP A 103 -8.80 12.71 -6.92
N ILE A 104 -7.77 13.09 -6.18
CA ILE A 104 -7.80 14.02 -5.04
C ILE A 104 -6.88 15.23 -5.25
N TRP A 105 -6.13 15.24 -6.35
CA TRP A 105 -5.11 16.25 -6.64
C TRP A 105 -5.70 17.38 -7.48
N ASP A 106 -5.20 18.60 -7.25
CA ASP A 106 -5.57 19.74 -8.09
C ASP A 106 -4.88 19.66 -9.46
N LYS A 107 -5.66 19.29 -10.47
CA LYS A 107 -5.22 19.22 -11.88
C LYS A 107 -4.96 20.59 -12.49
N ASN A 108 -5.50 21.65 -11.89
CA ASN A 108 -5.36 23.03 -12.36
C ASN A 108 -4.31 23.82 -11.56
N TRP A 109 -3.52 23.13 -10.73
CA TRP A 109 -2.49 23.76 -9.93
C TRP A 109 -1.46 24.48 -10.81
N GLN A 110 -1.21 25.76 -10.51
CA GLN A 110 -0.21 26.55 -11.22
C GLN A 110 1.19 26.14 -10.78
N ARG A 111 1.89 25.42 -11.67
CA ARG A 111 3.26 24.92 -11.42
C ARG A 111 4.25 26.08 -11.28
N PRO A 112 5.12 26.06 -10.25
CA PRO A 112 6.22 27.01 -10.14
C PRO A 112 7.12 26.99 -11.38
N ASN A 113 7.67 28.15 -11.75
CA ASN A 113 8.52 28.29 -12.94
C ASN A 113 9.71 27.34 -12.95
N GLN A 114 10.27 26.99 -11.78
CA GLN A 114 11.35 26.03 -11.64
C GLN A 114 10.97 24.64 -12.16
N CYS A 115 9.70 24.26 -12.05
CA CYS A 115 9.17 22.97 -12.52
C CYS A 115 8.90 22.98 -14.04
N ASN A 116 8.73 24.17 -14.65
CA ASN A 116 8.47 24.32 -16.08
C ASN A 116 9.76 24.38 -16.92
N ALA A 117 10.94 24.31 -16.30
CA ALA A 117 12.24 24.48 -16.96
C ALA A 117 12.52 23.45 -18.07
N ASN A 118 11.94 22.26 -17.97
CA ASN A 118 12.08 21.20 -18.97
C ASN A 118 10.99 21.25 -20.07
N ASN A 119 10.16 22.30 -20.08
CA ASN A 119 9.03 22.49 -20.99
C ASN A 119 8.11 21.27 -21.08
N ASP A 120 7.91 20.62 -19.93
CA ASP A 120 7.13 19.42 -19.80
C ASP A 120 5.67 19.77 -19.45
N ASN A 121 4.69 19.02 -20.00
CA ASN A 121 3.26 19.34 -19.83
C ASN A 121 2.60 18.52 -18.71
N TYR A 122 3.35 18.24 -17.63
CA TYR A 122 2.84 17.42 -16.53
C TYR A 122 2.07 18.27 -15.52
N MET A 123 1.19 17.60 -14.78
CA MET A 123 0.36 18.19 -13.72
C MET A 123 1.05 18.16 -12.33
N PHE A 124 2.33 17.77 -12.26
CA PHE A 124 3.09 17.68 -11.01
C PHE A 124 4.48 18.31 -11.12
N CYS A 125 5.13 18.56 -9.98
CA CYS A 125 6.50 19.03 -9.93
C CYS A 125 7.42 17.99 -9.28
N GLN A 126 8.49 17.62 -9.99
CA GLN A 126 9.54 16.79 -9.43
C GLN A 126 10.52 17.68 -8.64
N VAL A 127 10.56 17.50 -7.32
CA VAL A 127 11.37 18.33 -6.41
C VAL A 127 12.79 17.82 -6.16
N ALA A 128 13.07 16.56 -6.53
CA ALA A 128 14.34 15.91 -6.26
C ALA A 128 14.68 14.84 -7.30
N GLY A 129 15.96 14.49 -7.37
CA GLY A 129 16.49 13.45 -8.26
C GLY A 129 16.97 13.99 -9.61
N PRO A 130 17.99 13.37 -10.21
CA PRO A 130 18.55 13.81 -11.49
C PRO A 130 17.78 13.27 -12.70
N TRP A 131 16.94 12.26 -12.50
CA TRP A 131 16.24 11.55 -13.56
C TRP A 131 14.82 12.05 -13.71
N TYR A 132 14.42 12.29 -14.95
CA TYR A 132 13.06 12.68 -15.27
C TYR A 132 12.12 11.47 -15.25
N TRP A 133 11.07 11.52 -14.44
CA TRP A 133 10.13 10.40 -14.32
C TRP A 133 8.73 10.77 -14.87
N PRO A 134 8.35 10.30 -16.09
CA PRO A 134 7.00 10.47 -16.58
C PRO A 134 6.04 9.59 -15.77
N ILE A 135 5.07 10.20 -15.11
CA ILE A 135 4.03 9.48 -14.38
C ILE A 135 2.76 9.47 -15.21
N ASN A 136 2.29 8.28 -15.58
CA ASN A 136 1.02 8.08 -16.27
C ASN A 136 -0.14 8.10 -15.28
N ASP A 137 -1.35 8.43 -15.76
CA ASP A 137 -2.60 8.29 -14.99
C ASP A 137 -2.66 9.13 -13.69
N PHE A 138 -1.95 10.26 -13.64
CA PHE A 138 -2.01 11.17 -12.51
C PHE A 138 -3.45 11.65 -12.25
N SER A 139 -3.92 11.52 -11.00
CA SER A 139 -5.25 11.94 -10.56
C SER A 139 -6.40 11.39 -11.43
N SER A 140 -6.39 10.10 -11.73
CA SER A 140 -7.33 9.47 -12.67
C SER A 140 -8.41 8.59 -11.99
N ILE A 141 -8.14 8.04 -10.81
CA ILE A 141 -8.99 7.04 -10.14
C ILE A 141 -9.74 7.68 -8.98
N LYS A 142 -11.07 7.71 -9.06
CA LYS A 142 -11.91 8.19 -7.95
C LYS A 142 -11.83 7.23 -6.76
N PRO A 143 -11.58 7.71 -5.53
CA PRO A 143 -11.58 6.85 -4.35
C PRO A 143 -12.93 6.13 -4.16
N TYR A 144 -12.89 4.86 -3.75
CA TYR A 144 -14.09 4.05 -3.48
C TYR A 144 -13.91 3.13 -2.26
N PRO A 145 -14.98 2.71 -1.56
CA PRO A 145 -14.87 1.87 -0.37
C PRO A 145 -14.08 0.57 -0.59
N ARG A 146 -13.20 0.22 0.34
CA ARG A 146 -12.35 -0.99 0.30
C ARG A 146 -11.48 -1.06 -0.95
N MET A 147 -11.01 0.09 -1.43
CA MET A 147 -10.06 0.20 -2.54
C MET A 147 -8.81 -0.64 -2.24
N ASN A 148 -8.33 -1.34 -3.27
CA ASN A 148 -7.14 -2.19 -3.27
C ASN A 148 -7.19 -3.49 -2.47
N GLU A 149 -8.15 -3.68 -1.55
CA GLU A 149 -8.29 -4.95 -0.79
C GLU A 149 -8.57 -6.18 -1.67
N ARG A 150 -8.94 -5.97 -2.95
CA ARG A 150 -9.26 -7.02 -3.93
C ARG A 150 -8.63 -6.78 -5.30
N CYS A 151 -7.75 -5.79 -5.40
CA CYS A 151 -7.13 -5.39 -6.65
C CYS A 151 -5.69 -5.85 -6.67
N GLY A 152 -5.32 -6.61 -7.70
CA GLY A 152 -3.94 -7.00 -7.94
C GLY A 152 -3.24 -6.03 -8.89
N ALA A 153 -1.94 -5.86 -8.70
CA ALA A 153 -1.06 -5.24 -9.69
C ALA A 153 0.25 -6.02 -9.70
N GLU A 154 0.29 -7.06 -10.53
CA GLU A 154 1.46 -7.95 -10.61
C GLU A 154 2.48 -7.43 -11.64
N PRO A 155 3.79 -7.67 -11.42
CA PRO A 155 4.80 -7.46 -12.45
C PRO A 155 4.49 -8.29 -13.71
N MET A 156 4.90 -7.89 -14.92
CA MET A 156 5.82 -6.80 -15.27
C MET A 156 5.13 -5.46 -15.58
N ASP A 157 3.84 -5.48 -15.90
CA ASP A 157 3.11 -4.30 -16.37
C ASP A 157 2.48 -3.50 -15.23
N TYR A 158 2.30 -4.12 -14.05
CA TYR A 158 1.61 -3.53 -12.89
C TYR A 158 0.25 -2.91 -13.26
N LYS A 159 -0.44 -3.53 -14.22
CA LYS A 159 -1.81 -3.16 -14.58
C LYS A 159 -2.73 -3.61 -13.45
N ARG A 160 -3.61 -2.70 -13.03
CA ARG A 160 -4.64 -3.02 -12.05
C ARG A 160 -5.54 -4.08 -12.66
N GLN A 161 -5.77 -5.13 -11.90
CA GLN A 161 -6.73 -6.15 -12.23
C GLN A 161 -7.63 -6.43 -11.04
N PRO A 162 -8.91 -6.74 -11.29
CA PRO A 162 -9.60 -6.70 -12.60
C PRO A 162 -9.83 -5.27 -13.13
N ASP A 163 -10.26 -5.08 -14.39
CA ASP A 163 -10.38 -3.76 -15.09
C ASP A 163 -11.29 -2.71 -14.41
N TYR A 164 -12.02 -3.11 -13.35
CA TYR A 164 -12.85 -2.24 -12.50
C TYR A 164 -12.15 -1.84 -11.19
N CYS A 165 -10.89 -2.24 -11.05
CA CYS A 165 -9.87 -1.60 -10.25
C CYS A 165 -9.11 -0.62 -11.16
#